data_AF-A0A8H7RG47-F1
#
_entry.id   AF-A0A8H7RG47-F1
#
_cell.length_a   1.000
_cell.length_b   1.000
_cell.length_c   1.000
_cell.angle_alpha   90.00
_cell.angle_beta   90.00
_cell.angle_gamma   90.00
#
_symmetry.space_group_name_H-M   'P 1'
#
loop_
_entity.id
_entity.type
_entity.pdbx_description
1 polymer ?
#
loop_
_entity_poly.entity_id
_entity_poly.type
_entity_poly.pdbx_seq_one_letter_code
_entity_poly.pdbx_strand_id
1 'polypeptide(L)'
;MNAIRNSTDLQHLEVNETQDIVFQPTPVTAGAVVEHNITTYLSVIESAPEREGVQWNKAKEKIGTASKDSNKKNRRVNNCVILWTHIYVCHREGAPRIRIRPSKSGQKRPDQKPTKKIGCCAKLLVRCYQDDPDMVTFYYERSHHNHTPGSMDEIRHLKLQD
;
A
#
# COMPACT_ATOMS: atom_id res chain seq x y z
N MET A 1 52.26 17.65 44.07
CA MET A 1 51.43 17.80 45.28
C MET A 1 50.14 17.04 45.05
N ASN A 2 49.97 15.95 45.80
CA ASN A 2 48.84 15.04 45.74
C ASN A 2 47.60 15.65 46.42
N ALA A 3 46.42 15.36 45.90
CA ALA A 3 45.23 15.09 46.71
C ALA A 3 44.27 14.16 45.94
N ILE A 4 44.35 12.88 46.31
CA ILE A 4 43.36 11.84 46.07
C ILE A 4 42.27 12.00 47.14
N ARG A 5 40.99 11.90 46.79
CA ARG A 5 39.99 11.18 47.61
C ARG A 5 39.01 10.41 46.72
N ASN A 6 38.97 9.11 47.01
CA ASN A 6 38.17 8.04 46.42
C ASN A 6 36.68 8.16 46.79
N SER A 7 35.79 7.50 46.03
CA SER A 7 35.28 6.15 46.37
C SER A 7 33.89 5.88 45.77
N THR A 8 33.80 4.78 45.00
CA THR A 8 32.76 3.70 44.98
C THR A 8 31.27 4.07 44.87
N ASP A 9 30.38 3.36 44.17
CA ASP A 9 30.40 2.15 43.31
C ASP A 9 28.92 1.92 42.91
N LEU A 10 28.68 1.20 41.79
CA LEU A 10 27.42 0.52 41.41
C LEU A 10 26.16 1.41 41.19
N GLN A 11 25.39 1.33 40.09
CA GLN A 11 24.89 0.14 39.38
C GLN A 11 24.54 0.46 37.91
N HIS A 12 24.71 -0.58 37.09
CA HIS A 12 24.06 -0.80 35.79
C HIS A 12 22.61 -0.33 35.74
N LEU A 13 22.23 0.31 34.63
CA LEU A 13 20.91 0.17 34.00
C LEU A 13 21.09 0.45 32.50
N GLU A 14 21.43 -0.60 31.76
CA GLU A 14 21.03 -0.69 30.35
C GLU A 14 19.51 -0.82 30.32
N VAL A 15 18.81 0.05 29.58
CA VAL A 15 17.70 -0.42 28.72
C VAL A 15 17.60 0.51 27.52
N ASN A 16 17.83 -0.10 26.35
CA ASN A 16 17.58 0.40 25.00
C ASN A 16 16.49 1.46 24.90
N GLU A 17 16.89 2.69 24.58
CA GLU A 17 15.99 3.67 24.00
C GLU A 17 15.64 3.14 22.61
N THR A 18 14.40 2.67 22.50
CA THR A 18 13.78 2.21 21.27
C THR A 18 13.92 3.34 20.28
N GLN A 19 14.86 3.20 19.33
CA GLN A 19 14.80 3.97 18.11
C GLN A 19 13.49 3.57 17.46
N ASP A 20 12.46 4.40 17.66
CA ASP A 20 11.28 4.43 16.83
C ASP A 20 11.82 4.54 15.40
N ILE A 21 11.85 3.40 14.70
CA ILE A 21 12.07 3.38 13.27
C ILE A 21 10.86 4.12 12.73
N VAL A 22 11.01 5.42 12.54
CA VAL A 22 10.07 6.25 11.80
C VAL A 22 10.12 5.69 10.39
N PHE A 23 9.25 4.72 10.15
CA PHE A 23 9.01 4.17 8.83
C PHE A 23 8.45 5.34 8.04
N GLN A 24 9.31 6.06 7.31
CA GLN A 24 8.86 7.07 6.37
C GLN A 24 8.37 6.30 5.15
N PRO A 25 7.04 6.18 4.96
CA PRO A 25 6.52 5.50 3.79
C PRO A 25 6.94 6.32 2.58
N THR A 26 7.74 5.74 1.70
CA THR A 26 8.04 6.37 0.43
C THR A 26 6.72 6.58 -0.32
N PRO A 27 6.44 7.80 -0.82
CA PRO A 27 5.20 8.03 -1.52
C PRO A 27 5.21 7.20 -2.80
N VAL A 28 4.26 6.27 -2.88
CA VAL A 28 3.90 5.58 -4.11
C VAL A 28 3.50 6.63 -5.15
N THR A 29 4.44 6.95 -6.03
CA THR A 29 4.33 8.09 -6.93
C THR A 29 3.60 7.66 -8.20
N ALA A 30 2.61 8.46 -8.63
CA ALA A 30 1.90 8.19 -9.86
C ALA A 30 2.86 8.15 -11.06
N GLY A 31 2.69 7.19 -11.95
CA GLY A 31 3.55 6.96 -13.10
C GLY A 31 4.83 6.17 -12.80
N ALA A 32 5.08 5.79 -11.54
CA ALA A 32 6.17 4.86 -11.22
C ALA A 32 5.89 3.48 -11.84
N VAL A 33 6.95 2.91 -12.40
CA VAL A 33 6.94 1.62 -13.09
C VAL A 33 8.01 0.75 -12.45
N VAL A 34 7.62 -0.40 -11.92
CA VAL A 34 8.52 -1.36 -11.28
C VAL A 34 8.27 -2.75 -11.84
N GLU A 35 9.31 -3.54 -12.05
CA GLU A 35 9.21 -4.88 -12.59
C GLU A 35 9.47 -5.92 -11.49
N HIS A 36 8.69 -7.00 -11.51
CA HIS A 36 8.80 -8.13 -10.57
C HIS A 36 8.66 -9.44 -11.32
N ASN A 37 9.20 -10.53 -10.76
CA ASN A 37 9.00 -11.85 -11.32
C ASN A 37 7.53 -12.29 -11.18
N ILE A 38 6.98 -12.97 -12.20
CA ILE A 38 5.59 -13.43 -12.21
C ILE A 38 5.26 -14.43 -11.10
N THR A 39 6.23 -15.19 -10.62
CA THR A 39 6.01 -16.15 -9.52
C THR A 39 5.91 -15.47 -8.16
N THR A 40 6.37 -14.22 -8.03
CA THR A 40 6.47 -13.52 -6.75
C THR A 40 5.56 -12.31 -6.65
N TYR A 41 4.93 -11.84 -7.73
CA TYR A 41 4.19 -10.58 -7.67
C TYR A 41 3.04 -10.55 -6.66
N LEU A 42 2.39 -11.69 -6.41
CA LEU A 42 1.32 -11.76 -5.40
C LEU A 42 1.87 -11.52 -4.01
N SER A 43 3.03 -12.10 -3.65
CA SER A 43 3.65 -11.85 -2.36
C SER A 43 4.13 -10.41 -2.22
N VAL A 44 4.52 -9.75 -3.32
CA VAL A 44 4.80 -8.31 -3.34
C VAL A 44 3.55 -7.51 -2.98
N ILE A 45 2.39 -7.84 -3.55
CA ILE A 45 1.12 -7.16 -3.23
C ILE A 45 0.70 -7.42 -1.78
N GLU A 46 0.82 -8.67 -1.33
CA GLU A 46 0.40 -9.09 0.02
C GLU A 46 1.29 -8.49 1.11
N SER A 47 2.56 -8.25 0.83
CA SER A 47 3.51 -7.59 1.75
C SER A 47 3.52 -6.05 1.67
N ALA A 48 2.69 -5.45 0.81
CA ALA A 48 2.57 -4.00 0.70
C ALA A 48 2.03 -3.30 1.97
N PRO A 49 1.13 -3.90 2.78
CA PRO A 49 0.70 -3.30 4.03
C PRO A 49 1.86 -3.04 4.99
N GLU A 50 2.81 -3.98 5.12
CA GLU A 50 3.96 -3.82 6.01
C GLU A 50 5.02 -2.87 5.41
N ARG A 51 5.23 -2.93 4.09
CA ARG A 51 6.31 -2.19 3.40
C ARG A 51 5.95 -0.76 3.00
N GLU A 52 4.68 -0.49 2.71
CA GLU A 52 4.23 0.79 2.15
C GLU A 52 3.09 1.39 2.99
N GLY A 53 2.55 0.64 3.96
CA GLY A 53 1.35 1.03 4.68
C GLY A 53 0.12 1.13 3.77
N VAL A 54 0.10 0.38 2.66
CA VAL A 54 -1.03 0.28 1.73
C VAL A 54 -1.49 -1.16 1.61
N GLN A 55 -2.79 -1.37 1.86
CA GLN A 55 -3.46 -2.58 1.40
C GLN A 55 -4.11 -2.35 0.03
N TRP A 56 -3.72 -3.17 -0.93
CA TRP A 56 -4.25 -3.22 -2.30
C TRP A 56 -5.32 -4.32 -2.40
N ASN A 57 -6.52 -3.97 -2.88
CA ASN A 57 -7.58 -4.95 -3.14
C ASN A 57 -7.72 -5.16 -4.63
N LYS A 58 -7.77 -6.42 -5.08
CA LYS A 58 -8.03 -6.74 -6.49
C LYS A 58 -9.45 -6.29 -6.84
N ALA A 59 -9.56 -5.37 -7.81
CA ALA A 59 -10.82 -4.82 -8.26
C ALA A 59 -11.30 -5.48 -9.56
N LYS A 60 -10.39 -5.66 -10.52
CA LYS A 60 -10.70 -6.22 -11.84
C LYS A 60 -9.52 -6.97 -12.42
N GLU A 61 -9.83 -7.87 -13.35
CA GLU A 61 -8.87 -8.55 -14.21
C GLU A 61 -9.30 -8.37 -15.66
N LYS A 62 -8.33 -8.13 -16.53
CA LYS A 62 -8.51 -8.02 -17.98
C LYS A 62 -7.56 -9.00 -18.64
N ILE A 63 -8.05 -9.78 -19.59
CA ILE A 63 -7.25 -10.70 -20.40
C ILE A 63 -7.13 -10.10 -21.79
N GLY A 64 -5.95 -10.17 -22.39
CA GLY A 64 -5.72 -9.90 -23.82
C GLY A 64 -6.11 -8.51 -24.29
N THR A 65 -5.15 -7.58 -24.29
CA THR A 65 -5.32 -6.30 -24.98
C THR A 65 -4.03 -5.92 -25.70
N ALA A 66 -4.11 -5.56 -26.99
CA ALA A 66 -3.01 -4.85 -27.64
C ALA A 66 -2.86 -3.48 -26.96
N SER A 67 -1.72 -3.20 -26.33
CA SER A 67 -1.50 -1.92 -25.68
C SER A 67 -1.28 -0.84 -26.74
N LYS A 68 -2.21 0.12 -26.85
CA LYS A 68 -1.88 1.44 -27.41
C LYS A 68 -1.52 2.34 -26.24
N ASP A 69 -0.32 2.16 -25.68
CA ASP A 69 0.19 3.11 -24.69
C ASP A 69 0.33 4.48 -25.38
N SER A 70 -0.60 5.38 -25.06
CA SER A 70 -0.70 6.72 -25.63
C SER A 70 0.25 7.73 -24.95
N ASN A 71 1.23 7.25 -24.19
CA ASN A 71 2.22 8.11 -23.54
C ASN A 71 3.24 8.59 -24.60
N LYS A 72 2.82 9.62 -25.33
CA LYS A 72 3.59 10.39 -26.30
C LYS A 72 4.79 11.04 -25.60
N LYS A 73 5.94 10.36 -25.62
CA LYS A 73 7.29 10.88 -25.87
C LYS A 73 8.29 9.80 -25.45
N ASN A 74 8.97 9.22 -26.43
CA ASN A 74 10.12 8.30 -26.25
C ASN A 74 9.83 6.91 -25.68
N ARG A 75 9.28 6.03 -26.51
CA ARG A 75 9.86 4.70 -26.74
C ARG A 75 9.26 4.12 -28.02
N ARG A 76 10.07 3.35 -28.74
CA ARG A 76 9.69 2.65 -29.98
C ARG A 76 8.31 2.03 -29.77
N VAL A 77 7.36 2.33 -30.65
CA VAL A 77 6.02 1.73 -30.65
C VAL A 77 6.19 0.26 -31.06
N ASN A 78 6.69 -0.56 -30.14
CA ASN A 78 6.54 -1.99 -30.24
C ASN A 78 5.09 -2.26 -29.83
N ASN A 79 4.32 -2.87 -30.72
CA ASN A 79 2.99 -3.39 -30.40
C ASN A 79 3.14 -4.46 -29.32
N CYS A 80 3.24 -4.05 -28.06
CA CYS A 80 3.40 -4.98 -26.97
C CYS A 80 2.02 -5.56 -26.63
N VAL A 81 1.89 -6.88 -26.75
CA VAL A 81 0.66 -7.59 -26.43
C VAL A 81 0.64 -7.83 -24.92
N ILE A 82 -0.41 -7.34 -24.26
CA ILE A 82 -0.64 -7.59 -22.84
C ILE A 82 -1.41 -8.91 -22.72
N LEU A 83 -0.81 -9.90 -22.05
CA LEU A 83 -1.47 -11.18 -21.74
C LEU A 83 -2.61 -10.96 -20.77
N TRP A 84 -2.34 -10.23 -19.68
CA TRP A 84 -3.35 -9.87 -18.70
C TRP A 84 -2.97 -8.61 -17.92
N THR A 85 -3.98 -7.96 -17.35
CA THR A 85 -3.85 -6.83 -16.43
C THR A 85 -4.72 -7.08 -15.21
N HIS A 86 -4.12 -7.06 -14.03
CA HIS A 86 -4.84 -6.99 -12.77
C HIS A 86 -4.89 -5.54 -12.29
N ILE A 87 -6.07 -5.09 -11.90
CA ILE A 87 -6.31 -3.75 -11.40
C ILE A 87 -6.55 -3.86 -9.91
N TYR A 88 -5.71 -3.17 -9.14
CA TYR A 88 -5.81 -3.06 -7.70
C TYR A 88 -6.17 -1.63 -7.30
N VAL A 89 -6.97 -1.53 -6.25
CA VAL A 89 -7.44 -0.27 -5.68
C VAL A 89 -7.07 -0.20 -4.21
N CYS A 90 -6.82 1.00 -3.72
CA CYS A 90 -6.52 1.19 -2.30
C CYS A 90 -7.67 0.71 -1.40
N HIS A 91 -7.35 0.13 -0.25
CA HIS A 91 -8.36 -0.24 0.76
C HIS A 91 -9.22 0.93 1.26
N ARG A 92 -8.75 2.17 1.09
CA ARG A 92 -9.49 3.40 1.39
C ARG A 92 -10.42 3.86 0.26
N GLU A 93 -10.48 3.15 -0.87
CA GLU A 93 -11.34 3.50 -2.01
C GLU A 93 -12.83 3.44 -1.66
N GLY A 94 -13.59 4.43 -2.15
CA GLY A 94 -15.03 4.53 -2.00
C GLY A 94 -15.45 5.59 -0.98
N ALA A 95 -16.69 6.06 -1.08
CA ALA A 95 -17.17 7.11 -0.19
C ALA A 95 -17.33 6.62 1.27
N PRO A 96 -17.10 7.49 2.26
CA PRO A 96 -17.57 7.26 3.63
C PRO A 96 -19.07 6.97 3.61
N ARG A 97 -19.50 5.92 4.33
CA ARG A 97 -20.91 5.59 4.47
C ARG A 97 -21.22 5.31 5.93
N ILE A 98 -22.34 5.86 6.41
CA ILE A 98 -22.95 5.46 7.66
C ILE A 98 -23.98 4.40 7.27
N ARG A 99 -23.72 3.14 7.64
CA ARG A 99 -24.71 2.08 7.45
C ARG A 99 -25.78 2.25 8.51
N ILE A 100 -27.04 2.15 8.12
CA ILE A 100 -28.17 2.18 9.05
C ILE A 100 -28.70 0.76 9.16
N ARG A 101 -28.70 0.18 10.36
CA ARG A 101 -29.31 -1.13 10.60
C ARG A 101 -30.70 -0.98 11.21
N PRO A 102 -31.64 -1.86 10.83
CA PRO A 102 -32.86 -2.02 11.59
C PRO A 102 -32.51 -2.59 12.98
N SER A 103 -32.93 -1.88 14.03
CA SER A 103 -32.92 -2.40 15.40
C SER A 103 -33.99 -3.48 15.56
N LYS A 104 -33.84 -4.35 16.57
CA LYS A 104 -34.90 -5.28 17.01
C LYS A 104 -36.20 -4.54 17.38
N SER A 105 -36.12 -3.25 17.72
CA SER A 105 -37.26 -2.37 17.99
C SER A 105 -37.84 -1.67 16.74
N GLY A 106 -37.39 -2.01 15.53
CA GLY A 106 -37.80 -1.35 14.28
C GLY A 106 -37.19 0.04 14.05
N GLN A 107 -36.55 0.63 15.07
CA GLN A 107 -35.84 1.90 14.94
C GLN A 107 -34.54 1.75 14.13
N LYS A 108 -34.34 2.64 13.17
CA LYS A 108 -33.09 2.75 12.42
C LYS A 108 -31.98 3.26 13.35
N ARG A 109 -30.91 2.49 13.55
CA ARG A 109 -29.72 2.93 14.29
C ARG A 109 -28.52 2.98 13.34
N PRO A 110 -27.70 4.03 13.36
CA PRO A 110 -26.45 4.02 12.63
C PRO A 110 -25.53 2.91 13.18
N ASP A 111 -24.78 2.26 12.30
CA ASP A 111 -23.70 1.36 12.68
C ASP A 111 -22.77 2.13 13.62
N GLN A 112 -22.35 1.48 14.70
CA GLN A 112 -21.49 2.09 15.73
C GLN A 112 -20.16 2.61 15.17
N LYS A 113 -19.74 2.15 13.99
CA LYS A 113 -18.51 2.61 13.35
C LYS A 113 -18.78 3.04 11.90
N PRO A 114 -18.46 4.28 11.52
CA PRO A 114 -18.48 4.69 10.11
C PRO A 114 -17.50 3.85 9.29
N THR A 115 -17.72 3.75 7.98
CA THR A 115 -16.79 2.99 7.13
C THR A 115 -15.39 3.60 7.18
N LYS A 116 -14.36 2.74 7.09
CA LYS A 116 -12.97 3.17 6.94
C LYS A 116 -12.66 3.71 5.52
N LYS A 117 -13.66 4.08 4.71
CA LYS A 117 -13.46 4.51 3.31
C LYS A 117 -13.47 6.04 3.25
N ILE A 118 -12.55 6.65 2.51
CA ILE A 118 -12.33 8.11 2.45
C ILE A 118 -12.27 8.66 1.01
N GLY A 119 -12.69 7.87 0.04
CA GLY A 119 -12.71 8.27 -1.36
C GLY A 119 -11.34 8.24 -2.04
N CYS A 120 -10.38 7.47 -1.53
CA CYS A 120 -9.08 7.33 -2.20
C CYS A 120 -9.27 6.77 -3.62
N CYS A 121 -8.54 7.31 -4.59
CA CYS A 121 -8.64 6.93 -6.00
C CYS A 121 -7.35 6.30 -6.54
N ALA A 122 -6.41 5.98 -5.64
CA ALA A 122 -5.14 5.36 -5.97
C ALA A 122 -5.39 3.99 -6.62
N LYS A 123 -4.67 3.74 -7.72
CA LYS A 123 -4.81 2.54 -8.54
C LYS A 123 -3.44 2.02 -8.92
N LEU A 124 -3.30 0.71 -8.77
CA LEU A 124 -2.14 -0.05 -9.18
C LEU A 124 -2.57 -1.01 -10.29
N LEU A 125 -1.90 -0.93 -11.44
CA LEU A 125 -2.05 -1.85 -12.55
C LEU A 125 -0.87 -2.81 -12.55
N VAL A 126 -1.13 -4.11 -12.47
CA VAL A 126 -0.12 -5.15 -12.65
C VAL A 126 -0.35 -5.76 -14.03
N ARG A 127 0.65 -5.66 -14.92
CA ARG A 127 0.56 -6.12 -16.31
C ARG A 127 1.58 -7.21 -16.57
N CYS A 128 1.18 -8.25 -17.28
CA CYS A 128 2.08 -9.24 -17.85
C CYS A 128 2.06 -9.10 -19.38
N TYR A 129 3.23 -9.07 -19.99
CA TYR A 129 3.38 -8.88 -21.43
C TYR A 129 3.75 -10.21 -22.11
N GLN A 130 3.35 -10.37 -23.36
CA GLN A 130 3.65 -11.58 -24.13
C GLN A 130 5.15 -11.70 -24.45
N ASP A 131 5.82 -10.56 -24.65
CA ASP A 131 7.24 -10.51 -24.97
C ASP A 131 8.13 -10.96 -23.79
N ASP A 132 7.61 -10.81 -22.57
CA ASP A 132 8.29 -11.20 -21.34
C ASP A 132 7.26 -11.72 -20.32
N PRO A 133 6.86 -13.00 -20.43
CA PRO A 133 5.84 -13.59 -19.57
C PRO A 133 6.36 -13.92 -18.16
N ASP A 134 7.68 -13.93 -17.95
CA ASP A 134 8.31 -14.23 -16.66
C ASP A 134 8.38 -12.99 -15.76
N MET A 135 8.15 -11.81 -16.32
CA MET A 135 8.09 -10.55 -15.60
C MET A 135 6.69 -9.94 -15.64
N VAL A 136 6.37 -9.20 -14.58
CA VAL A 136 5.18 -8.36 -14.49
C VAL A 136 5.58 -6.95 -14.12
N THR A 137 4.85 -5.99 -14.67
CA THR A 137 5.09 -4.57 -14.44
C THR A 137 4.00 -3.99 -13.56
N PHE A 138 4.42 -3.35 -12.48
CA PHE A 138 3.60 -2.57 -11.57
C PHE A 138 3.60 -1.14 -12.07
N TYR A 139 2.42 -0.64 -12.44
CA TYR A 139 2.20 0.72 -12.90
C TYR A 139 1.23 1.42 -11.95
N TYR A 140 1.73 2.40 -11.21
CA TYR A 140 0.92 3.19 -10.29
C TYR A 140 0.17 4.27 -11.08
N GLU A 141 -1.04 3.95 -11.56
CA GLU A 141 -1.85 4.82 -12.41
C GLU A 141 -2.26 6.12 -11.72
N ARG A 142 -2.56 6.04 -10.42
CA ARG A 142 -2.95 7.21 -9.60
C ARG A 142 -2.34 7.11 -8.22
N SER A 143 -1.88 8.25 -7.71
CA SER A 143 -1.34 8.37 -6.36
C SER A 143 -2.43 8.49 -5.30
N HIS A 144 -2.02 8.31 -4.05
CA HIS A 144 -2.84 8.62 -2.88
C HIS A 144 -2.96 10.14 -2.74
N HIS A 145 -4.19 10.64 -2.54
CA HIS A 145 -4.47 12.08 -2.45
C HIS A 145 -5.18 12.48 -1.14
N ASN A 146 -6.02 11.60 -0.58
CA ASN A 146 -6.79 11.88 0.63
C ASN A 146 -6.22 11.24 1.90
N HIS A 147 -5.11 10.52 1.80
CA HIS A 147 -4.38 9.97 2.93
C HIS A 147 -2.92 9.75 2.57
N THR A 148 -2.09 9.68 3.60
CA THR A 148 -0.70 9.28 3.50
C THR A 148 -0.59 7.82 3.95
N PRO A 149 -0.32 6.88 3.02
CA PRO A 149 0.03 5.51 3.38
C PRO A 149 1.09 5.46 4.47
N GLY A 150 1.05 4.46 5.35
CA GLY A 150 2.03 4.27 6.43
C GLY A 150 1.98 5.29 7.58
N SER A 151 1.10 6.29 7.53
CA SER A 151 0.83 7.11 8.71
C SER A 151 0.19 6.30 9.84
N MET A 152 0.41 6.72 11.09
CA MET A 152 -0.17 6.05 12.27
C MET A 152 -1.70 5.92 12.21
N ASP A 153 -2.38 6.91 11.63
CA ASP A 153 -3.84 6.86 11.45
C ASP A 153 -4.27 5.79 10.44
N GLU A 154 -3.43 5.49 9.45
CA GLU A 154 -3.70 4.51 8.41
C GLU A 154 -3.33 3.08 8.84
N ILE A 155 -2.25 2.91 9.61
CA ILE A 155 -1.79 1.60 10.09
C ILE A 155 -2.91 0.88 10.87
N ARG A 156 -3.66 1.60 11.73
CA ARG A 156 -4.83 1.03 12.46
C ARG A 156 -5.99 0.57 11.55
N HIS A 157 -6.00 0.98 10.29
CA HIS A 157 -7.04 0.62 9.31
C HIS A 157 -6.66 -0.57 8.44
N LEU A 158 -5.38 -0.95 8.41
CA LEU A 158 -4.89 -2.16 7.73
C LEU A 158 -5.41 -3.40 8.44
N LYS A 159 -5.58 -4.49 7.67
CA LYS A 159 -5.79 -5.81 8.27
C LYS A 159 -4.45 -6.27 8.83
N LEU A 160 -4.44 -6.71 10.08
CA LEU A 160 -3.33 -7.50 10.61
C LEU A 160 -3.38 -8.86 9.89
N GLN A 161 -2.24 -9.33 9.39
CA GLN A 161 -2.12 -10.72 8.96
C GLN A 161 -2.16 -11.60 10.22
N ASP A 162 -2.97 -12.66 10.19
CA ASP A 162 -3.11 -13.63 11.29
C ASP A 162 -1.88 -14.57 11.36
#